data_AF-A0A0K2B1V7-F1
#
_entry.id   AF-A0A0K2B1V7-F1
#
_cell.length_a   1.000
_cell.length_b   1.000
_cell.length_c   1.000
_cell.angle_alpha   90.00
_cell.angle_beta   90.00
_cell.angle_gamma   90.00
#
_symmetry.space_group_name_H-M   'P 1'
#
loop_
_entity.id
_entity.type
_entity.pdbx_description
1 polymer ?
#
loop_
_entity_poly.entity_id
_entity_poly.type
_entity_poly.pdbx_seq_one_letter_code
_entity_poly.pdbx_strand_id
1 'polypeptide(L)'
;MVLLKTPTANLGTNGAAQHPDKRKAGGHGPTLDDEVTYLIPEPDGLVQDWGPYEPAIRRQEAWMDREAPIPTEVGPRGGRRLAARFAEWLMGLPDGWVTDTPGLSRGNQLHAIGNGVVPRQAYYAFKSLMEHQAHTEQHTEES
;
A
#
# COMPACT_ATOMS: atom_id res chain seq x y z
N MET A 1 -0.05 -13.12 12.50
CA MET A 1 -1.01 -12.31 11.73
C MET A 1 -0.44 -12.09 10.34
N VAL A 2 -1.22 -12.39 9.30
CA VAL A 2 -0.79 -12.23 7.89
C VAL A 2 -0.92 -10.74 7.51
N LEU A 3 0.03 -10.23 6.74
CA LEU A 3 0.05 -8.85 6.25
C LEU A 3 0.11 -8.84 4.73
N LEU A 4 -0.60 -7.89 4.11
CA LEU A 4 -0.42 -7.59 2.70
C LEU A 4 0.94 -6.98 2.44
N LYS A 5 1.46 -7.18 1.23
CA LYS A 5 2.66 -6.48 0.75
C LYS A 5 2.40 -5.00 0.57
N THR A 6 3.45 -4.20 0.74
CA THR A 6 3.39 -2.77 0.41
C THR A 6 3.36 -2.60 -1.11
N PRO A 7 2.68 -1.55 -1.62
CA PRO A 7 2.73 -1.23 -3.03
C PRO A 7 4.18 -0.90 -3.43
N THR A 8 4.54 -1.21 -4.67
CA THR A 8 5.85 -0.88 -5.23
C THR A 8 5.68 -0.06 -6.50
N ALA A 9 6.66 0.78 -6.82
CA ALA A 9 6.57 1.72 -7.94
C ALA A 9 6.39 1.05 -9.32
N ASN A 10 6.73 -0.24 -9.43
CA ASN A 10 6.63 -0.99 -10.69
C ASN A 10 5.24 -1.60 -10.93
N LEU A 11 4.27 -1.41 -10.01
CA LEU A 11 2.90 -1.91 -10.17
C LEU A 11 2.14 -1.27 -11.34
N GLY A 12 2.59 -0.10 -11.80
CA GLY A 12 2.03 0.58 -12.98
C GLY A 12 2.58 0.10 -14.32
N THR A 13 3.72 -0.59 -14.33
CA THR A 13 4.51 -0.91 -15.54
C THR A 13 4.71 -2.41 -15.77
N ASN A 14 4.66 -3.22 -14.72
CA ASN A 14 4.80 -4.67 -14.84
C ASN A 14 3.62 -5.31 -15.59
N GLY A 15 3.87 -6.50 -16.16
CA GLY A 15 2.83 -7.35 -16.75
C GLY A 15 1.72 -7.68 -15.74
N ALA A 16 0.61 -8.24 -16.25
CA ALA A 16 -0.54 -8.59 -15.42
C ALA A 16 -0.16 -9.44 -14.20
N ALA A 17 -0.93 -9.29 -13.13
CA ALA A 17 -0.79 -10.07 -11.91
C ALA A 17 -0.63 -11.56 -12.21
N GLN A 18 0.13 -12.26 -11.36
CA GLN A 18 0.34 -13.69 -11.40
C GLN A 18 0.04 -14.31 -10.05
N HIS A 19 -0.40 -15.57 -10.03
CA HIS A 19 -0.59 -16.28 -8.77
C HIS A 19 0.70 -16.27 -7.94
N PRO A 20 0.66 -15.90 -6.64
CA PRO A 20 1.84 -15.77 -5.79
C PRO A 20 2.77 -16.98 -5.79
N ASP A 21 2.24 -18.20 -5.84
CA ASP A 21 3.07 -19.42 -5.88
C ASP A 21 3.80 -19.60 -7.21
N LYS A 22 3.19 -19.19 -8.32
CA LYS A 22 3.85 -19.18 -9.64
C LYS A 22 4.99 -18.15 -9.66
N ARG A 23 4.76 -16.99 -9.05
CA ARG A 23 5.77 -15.93 -8.92
C ARG A 23 6.99 -16.42 -8.12
N LYS A 24 6.74 -17.05 -6.96
CA LYS A 24 7.78 -17.65 -6.10
C LYS A 24 8.55 -18.76 -6.80
N ALA A 25 7.86 -19.64 -7.55
CA ALA A 25 8.51 -20.69 -8.33
C ALA A 25 9.49 -20.13 -9.38
N GLY A 26 9.22 -18.92 -9.90
CA GLY A 26 10.13 -18.19 -10.79
C GLY A 26 11.23 -17.40 -10.08
N GLY A 27 11.40 -17.54 -8.75
CA GLY A 27 12.44 -16.84 -7.98
C GLY A 27 12.10 -15.40 -7.61
N HIS A 28 10.85 -14.96 -7.79
CA HIS A 28 10.42 -13.59 -7.49
C HIS A 28 9.38 -13.57 -6.34
N GLY A 29 9.49 -12.58 -5.45
CA GLY A 29 8.46 -12.35 -4.44
C GLY A 29 7.14 -11.88 -5.06
N PRO A 30 5.98 -12.26 -4.48
CA PRO A 30 4.69 -11.73 -4.91
C PRO A 30 4.61 -10.22 -4.68
N THR A 31 3.92 -9.55 -5.58
CA THR A 31 3.58 -8.13 -5.48
C THR A 31 2.24 -7.96 -4.79
N LEU A 32 1.91 -6.72 -4.39
CA LEU A 32 0.57 -6.42 -3.88
C LEU A 32 -0.52 -6.78 -4.89
N ASP A 33 -0.30 -6.53 -6.19
CA ASP A 33 -1.28 -6.88 -7.24
C ASP A 33 -1.51 -8.39 -7.34
N ASP A 34 -0.45 -9.19 -7.18
CA ASP A 34 -0.53 -10.66 -7.13
C ASP A 34 -1.40 -11.13 -5.96
N GLU A 35 -1.22 -10.54 -4.77
CA GLU A 35 -1.96 -10.92 -3.57
C GLU A 35 -3.44 -10.51 -3.65
N VAL A 36 -3.75 -9.27 -4.00
CA VAL A 36 -5.14 -8.81 -4.08
C VAL A 36 -5.92 -9.46 -5.22
N THR A 37 -5.23 -9.85 -6.30
CA THR A 37 -5.85 -10.47 -7.47
C THR A 37 -6.08 -11.97 -7.31
N TYR A 38 -5.26 -12.67 -6.51
CA TYR A 38 -5.33 -14.14 -6.43
C TYR A 38 -5.59 -14.71 -5.04
N LEU A 39 -5.26 -14.00 -3.95
CA LEU A 39 -5.42 -14.52 -2.58
C LEU A 39 -6.65 -13.97 -1.87
N ILE A 40 -7.22 -12.88 -2.39
CA ILE A 40 -8.44 -12.28 -1.86
C ILE A 40 -9.63 -12.67 -2.75
N PRO A 41 -10.77 -13.12 -2.19
CA PRO A 41 -12.00 -13.36 -2.95
C PRO A 41 -12.48 -12.14 -3.73
N GLU A 42 -13.29 -12.36 -4.77
CA GLU A 42 -13.97 -11.25 -5.45
C GLU A 42 -14.95 -10.56 -4.50
N PRO A 43 -15.08 -9.23 -4.60
CA PRO A 43 -16.05 -8.49 -3.80
C PRO A 43 -17.48 -8.85 -4.23
N ASP A 44 -18.39 -8.92 -3.26
CA ASP A 44 -19.84 -8.96 -3.49
C ASP A 44 -20.38 -7.53 -3.40
N GLY A 45 -20.47 -6.87 -4.56
CA GLY A 45 -20.81 -5.45 -4.63
C GLY A 45 -19.77 -4.58 -3.94
N LEU A 46 -20.15 -3.96 -2.81
CA LEU A 46 -19.26 -3.13 -1.98
C LEU A 46 -18.68 -3.88 -0.79
N VAL A 47 -19.01 -5.16 -0.62
CA VAL A 47 -18.53 -6.00 0.48
C VAL A 47 -17.30 -6.78 0.03
N GLN A 48 -16.20 -6.62 0.75
CA GLN A 48 -14.98 -7.38 0.53
C GLN A 48 -14.77 -8.39 1.65
N ASP A 49 -14.66 -9.67 1.30
CA ASP A 49 -14.10 -10.69 2.20
C ASP A 49 -12.57 -10.57 2.18
N TRP A 50 -11.97 -10.23 3.31
CA TRP A 50 -10.52 -10.09 3.45
C TRP A 50 -9.82 -11.40 3.88
N GLY A 51 -10.59 -12.44 4.19
CA GLY A 51 -10.10 -13.74 4.60
C GLY A 51 -9.03 -13.63 5.71
N PRO A 52 -7.84 -14.23 5.54
CA PRO A 52 -6.77 -14.17 6.55
C PRO A 52 -6.23 -12.77 6.85
N TYR A 53 -6.48 -11.78 5.98
CA TYR A 53 -6.02 -10.40 6.12
C TYR A 53 -6.97 -9.54 6.95
N GLU A 54 -8.18 -10.02 7.25
CA GLU A 54 -9.22 -9.30 8.01
C GLU A 54 -8.67 -8.60 9.27
N PRO A 55 -7.87 -9.24 10.15
CA PRO A 55 -7.39 -8.56 11.36
C PRO A 55 -6.45 -7.39 11.06
N ALA A 56 -5.71 -7.46 9.95
CA ALA A 56 -4.82 -6.39 9.53
C ALA A 56 -5.59 -5.21 8.94
N ILE A 57 -6.59 -5.51 8.11
CA ILE A 57 -7.49 -4.52 7.52
C ILE A 57 -8.26 -3.78 8.62
N ARG A 58 -8.90 -4.49 9.54
CA ARG A 58 -9.66 -3.88 10.65
C ARG A 58 -8.83 -2.95 11.52
N ARG A 59 -7.59 -3.33 11.83
CA ARG A 59 -6.69 -2.43 12.59
C ARG A 59 -6.40 -1.16 11.81
N GLN A 60 -6.19 -1.27 10.50
CA GLN A 60 -5.88 -0.11 9.66
C GLN A 60 -7.11 0.78 9.44
N GLU A 61 -8.30 0.19 9.27
CA GLU A 61 -9.59 0.93 9.23
C GLU A 61 -9.81 1.71 10.52
N ALA A 62 -9.70 1.04 11.67
CA ALA A 62 -9.85 1.67 12.98
C ALA A 62 -8.82 2.78 13.21
N TRP A 63 -7.61 2.62 12.65
CA TRP A 63 -6.60 3.65 12.75
C TRP A 63 -6.87 4.86 11.83
N MET A 64 -7.33 4.63 10.60
CA MET A 64 -7.63 5.71 9.66
C MET A 64 -8.99 6.35 9.87
N ASP A 65 -9.84 5.76 10.70
CA ASP A 65 -11.25 6.12 10.82
C ASP A 65 -11.95 6.13 9.44
N ARG A 66 -11.61 5.12 8.62
CA ARG A 66 -12.09 4.98 7.23
C ARG A 66 -12.03 3.53 6.79
N GLU A 67 -13.14 3.04 6.25
CA GLU A 67 -13.24 1.69 5.67
C GLU A 67 -12.23 1.47 4.53
N ALA A 68 -11.81 0.22 4.36
CA ALA A 68 -10.94 -0.17 3.28
C ALA A 68 -11.68 -0.11 1.93
N PRO A 69 -11.15 0.59 0.92
CA PRO A 69 -11.70 0.53 -0.43
C PRO A 69 -11.61 -0.89 -1.00
N ILE A 70 -12.48 -1.20 -1.97
CA ILE A 70 -12.37 -2.46 -2.73
C ILE A 70 -10.95 -2.57 -3.32
N PRO A 71 -10.24 -3.69 -3.08
CA PRO A 71 -8.81 -3.81 -3.39
C PRO A 71 -8.53 -3.99 -4.88
N THR A 72 -9.55 -4.30 -5.67
CA THR A 72 -9.41 -4.54 -7.11
C THR A 72 -10.44 -3.80 -7.94
N GLU A 73 -10.09 -3.57 -9.20
CA GLU A 73 -10.94 -2.98 -10.22
C GLU A 73 -10.86 -3.82 -11.52
N VAL A 74 -11.83 -3.63 -12.40
CA VAL A 74 -11.82 -4.27 -13.73
C VAL A 74 -10.88 -3.48 -14.64
N GLY A 75 -9.89 -4.17 -15.20
CA GLY A 75 -8.96 -3.59 -16.16
C GLY A 75 -9.54 -3.47 -17.58
N PRO A 76 -8.86 -2.74 -18.49
CA PRO A 76 -9.32 -2.52 -19.87
C PRO A 76 -9.57 -3.79 -20.70
N ARG A 77 -8.96 -4.91 -20.30
CA ARG A 77 -9.12 -6.22 -20.94
C ARG A 77 -10.07 -7.15 -20.18
N GLY A 78 -10.87 -6.62 -19.27
CA GLY A 78 -11.84 -7.37 -18.43
C GLY A 78 -11.22 -8.13 -17.26
N GLY A 79 -9.89 -8.22 -17.17
CA GLY A 79 -9.21 -8.88 -16.06
C GLY A 79 -9.16 -8.02 -14.80
N ARG A 80 -9.14 -8.70 -13.63
CA ARG A 80 -9.03 -8.07 -12.32
C ARG A 80 -7.61 -7.53 -12.09
N ARG A 81 -7.49 -6.37 -11.43
CA ARG A 81 -6.21 -5.74 -11.09
C ARG A 81 -6.34 -4.86 -9.85
N LEU A 82 -5.24 -4.57 -9.17
CA LEU A 82 -5.17 -3.68 -8.01
C LEU A 82 -5.85 -2.32 -8.25
N ALA A 83 -6.72 -1.89 -7.34
CA ALA A 83 -7.27 -0.53 -7.36
C ALA A 83 -6.25 0.47 -6.78
N ALA A 84 -6.00 1.58 -7.48
CA ALA A 84 -5.03 2.59 -7.03
C ALA A 84 -5.45 3.22 -5.69
N ARG A 85 -6.75 3.42 -5.46
CA ARG A 85 -7.31 3.97 -4.21
C ARG A 85 -7.08 3.05 -3.02
N PHE A 86 -7.11 1.73 -3.22
CA PHE A 86 -6.73 0.78 -2.18
C PHE A 86 -5.23 0.86 -1.85
N ALA A 87 -4.37 1.00 -2.86
CA ALA A 87 -2.93 1.17 -2.62
C ALA A 87 -2.62 2.48 -1.87
N GLU A 88 -3.32 3.57 -2.18
CA GLU A 88 -3.26 4.85 -1.47
C GLU A 88 -3.69 4.71 0.00
N TRP A 89 -4.82 4.05 0.23
CA TRP A 89 -5.32 3.72 1.56
C TRP A 89 -4.31 2.86 2.34
N LEU A 90 -3.70 1.87 1.69
CA LEU A 90 -2.71 0.99 2.31
C LEU A 90 -1.49 1.76 2.81
N MET A 91 -1.10 2.83 2.10
CA MET A 91 -0.02 3.74 2.49
C MET A 91 -0.40 4.74 3.60
N GLY A 92 -1.66 4.71 4.06
CA GLY A 92 -2.16 5.60 5.11
C GLY A 92 -2.31 7.05 4.66
N LEU A 93 -2.51 7.27 3.36
CA LEU A 93 -2.70 8.60 2.78
C LEU A 93 -4.17 9.06 2.91
N PRO A 94 -4.43 10.38 2.97
CA PRO A 94 -5.78 10.91 2.86
C PRO A 94 -6.48 10.41 1.58
N ASP A 95 -7.82 10.34 1.63
CA ASP A 95 -8.61 9.94 0.47
C ASP A 95 -8.42 10.90 -0.71
N GLY A 96 -8.10 10.36 -1.88
CA GLY A 96 -7.91 11.14 -3.09
C GLY A 96 -6.55 11.84 -3.20
N TRP A 97 -5.64 11.67 -2.22
CA TRP A 97 -4.38 12.41 -2.17
C TRP A 97 -3.54 12.32 -3.46
N VAL A 98 -3.41 11.12 -4.01
CA VAL A 98 -2.82 10.85 -5.33
C VAL A 98 -3.92 10.56 -6.35
N THR A 99 -4.94 9.81 -5.95
CA THR A 99 -5.92 9.24 -6.88
C THR A 99 -6.91 10.24 -7.48
N ASP A 100 -7.13 11.39 -6.83
CA ASP A 100 -7.98 12.47 -7.37
C ASP A 100 -7.15 13.57 -8.06
N THR A 101 -5.85 13.36 -8.27
CA THR A 101 -5.00 14.33 -8.99
C THR A 101 -5.37 14.38 -10.49
N PRO A 102 -5.82 15.53 -11.02
CA PRO A 102 -6.23 15.65 -12.41
C PRO A 102 -5.09 15.32 -13.38
N GLY A 103 -5.39 14.54 -14.43
CA GLY A 103 -4.42 14.17 -15.47
C GLY A 103 -3.45 13.05 -15.11
N LEU A 104 -3.52 12.48 -13.89
CA LEU A 104 -2.68 11.35 -13.51
C LEU A 104 -3.29 10.03 -14.03
N SER A 105 -2.53 9.27 -14.83
CA SER A 105 -2.95 7.92 -15.22
C SER A 105 -2.88 6.97 -14.01
N ARG A 106 -3.66 5.87 -14.01
CA ARG A 106 -3.56 4.82 -12.96
C ARG A 106 -2.13 4.33 -12.76
N GLY A 107 -1.38 4.14 -13.84
CA GLY A 107 0.01 3.70 -13.77
C GLY A 107 0.87 4.70 -13.02
N ASN A 108 0.70 6.00 -13.30
CA ASN A 108 1.41 7.07 -12.62
C ASN A 108 0.95 7.23 -11.16
N GLN A 109 -0.33 7.01 -10.85
CA GLN A 109 -0.84 6.97 -9.47
C GLN A 109 -0.12 5.88 -8.66
N LEU A 110 -0.12 4.64 -9.17
CA LEU A 110 0.55 3.52 -8.50
C LEU A 110 2.06 3.72 -8.39
N HIS A 111 2.68 4.35 -9.39
CA HIS A 111 4.10 4.69 -9.35
C HIS A 111 4.41 5.69 -8.23
N ALA A 112 3.62 6.76 -8.12
CA ALA A 112 3.77 7.77 -7.07
C ALA A 112 3.50 7.18 -5.68
N ILE A 113 2.43 6.40 -5.52
CA ILE A 113 2.08 5.71 -4.26
C ILE A 113 3.19 4.74 -3.85
N GLY A 114 3.68 3.93 -4.80
CA GLY A 114 4.71 2.91 -4.53
C GLY A 114 6.12 3.47 -4.28
N ASN A 115 6.41 4.71 -4.69
CA ASN A 115 7.63 5.45 -4.32
C ASN A 115 7.45 6.34 -3.08
N GLY A 116 6.22 6.47 -2.59
CA GLY A 116 5.89 7.24 -1.41
C GLY A 116 6.36 6.57 -0.11
N VAL A 117 6.07 7.23 1.00
CA VAL A 117 6.34 6.73 2.36
C VAL A 117 5.04 6.73 3.16
N VAL A 118 4.94 5.85 4.15
CA VAL A 118 3.84 5.91 5.12
C VAL A 118 4.03 7.15 6.00
N PRO A 119 3.14 8.16 5.98
CA PRO A 119 3.42 9.47 6.60
C PRO A 119 3.77 9.40 8.09
N ARG A 120 3.15 8.48 8.83
CA ARG A 120 3.49 8.27 10.26
C ARG A 120 4.85 7.65 10.49
N GLN A 121 5.27 6.71 9.64
CA GLN A 121 6.62 6.14 9.75
C GLN A 121 7.65 7.22 9.47
N ALA A 122 7.41 8.08 8.48
CA ALA A 122 8.23 9.25 8.20
C ALA A 122 8.25 10.23 9.39
N TYR A 123 7.08 10.59 9.94
CA TYR A 123 6.98 11.47 11.11
C TYR A 123 7.78 10.91 12.30
N TYR A 124 7.60 9.63 12.62
CA TYR A 124 8.32 8.99 13.72
C TYR A 124 9.84 9.00 13.47
N ALA A 125 10.28 8.67 12.25
CA ALA A 125 11.69 8.70 11.89
C ALA A 125 12.29 10.10 12.03
N PHE A 126 11.60 11.14 11.53
CA PHE A 126 12.06 12.53 11.69
C PHE A 126 12.06 12.96 13.16
N LYS A 127 11.04 12.60 13.93
CA LYS A 127 10.98 12.89 15.37
C LYS A 127 12.18 12.27 16.10
N SER A 128 12.44 10.98 15.90
CA SER A 128 13.59 10.30 16.50
C SER A 128 14.92 10.89 16.06
N LEU A 129 15.05 11.32 14.80
CA LEU A 129 16.26 11.96 14.30
C LEU A 129 16.51 13.31 15.00
N MET A 130 15.49 14.15 15.14
CA MET A 130 15.61 15.44 15.82
C MET A 130 15.94 15.28 17.31
N GLU A 131 15.33 14.31 17.98
CA GLU A 131 15.64 13.99 19.39
C GLU A 131 17.10 13.55 19.54
N HIS A 132 17.62 12.74 18.62
CA HIS A 132 19.03 12.30 18.65
C HIS A 132 20.01 13.47 18.43
N GLN A 133 19.70 14.43 17.56
CA GLN A 133 20.57 15.60 17.36
C GLN A 133 20.67 16.45 18.63
N ALA A 134 19.54 16.72 19.30
CA ALA A 134 19.52 17.49 20.55
C ALA A 134 20.38 16.85 21.66
N HIS A 135 20.39 15.53 21.77
CA HIS A 135 21.22 14.82 22.75
C HIS A 135 22.72 14.83 22.42
N THR A 136 23.09 15.01 21.15
CA THR A 136 24.49 15.08 20.72
C THR A 136 25.08 16.48 20.99
N GLU A 137 24.28 17.53 20.83
CA GLU A 137 24.69 18.91 21.11
C GLU A 137 24.91 19.16 22.61
N GLN A 138 24.05 18.60 23.47
CA GLN A 138 24.18 18.71 24.94
C GLN A 138 25.45 18.06 25.51
N HIS A 139 25.95 16.98 24.89
CA HIS A 139 27.21 16.35 25.31
C HIS A 139 28.45 17.12 24.87
N THR A 140 28.35 17.99 23.86
CA THR A 140 29.49 18.74 23.32
C THR A 140 29.72 20.06 24.06
N GLU A 141 28.70 20.59 24.74
CA GLU A 141 28.80 21.83 25.55
C GLU A 141 29.26 21.58 27.00
N GLU A 142 29.28 20.32 27.46
CA GLU A 142 29.72 19.94 28.82
C GLU A 142 31.15 19.34 28.90
N SER A 143 31.94 19.39 27.81
CA SER A 143 33.34 18.91 27.76
C SER A 143 34.37 20.00 27.53
#